data_AF-A0A845G4J5-F1
#
_entry.id   AF-A0A845G4J5-F1
#
_cell.length_a   1.000
_cell.length_b   1.000
_cell.length_c   1.000
_cell.angle_alpha   90.00
_cell.angle_beta   90.00
_cell.angle_gamma   90.00
#
_symmetry.space_group_name_H-M   'P 1'
#
loop_
_entity.id
_entity.type
_entity.pdbx_description
1 polymer ?
#
loop_
_entity_poly.entity_id
_entity_poly.type
_entity_poly.pdbx_seq_one_letter_code
_entity_poly.pdbx_strand_id
1 'polypeptide(L)'
;MRHLLSLPLACMLASCALQLTPTTPRWDRDFGIVTRVTLAQQAVDADAGRNRDPAAGMNGRAAHAAYERYQKANSEPPAQPSAFTIGVSGTK
;
A
#
# COMPACT_ATOMS: atom_id res chain seq x y z
N MET A 1 37.19 11.42 47.87
CA MET A 1 37.28 10.27 46.92
C MET A 1 36.07 10.11 46.02
N ARG A 2 34.82 10.25 46.51
CA ARG A 2 33.60 10.12 45.69
C ARG A 2 33.50 11.11 44.52
N HIS A 3 33.99 12.35 44.71
CA HIS A 3 34.03 13.37 43.66
C HIS A 3 35.15 13.18 42.63
N LEU A 4 36.20 12.41 42.98
CA LEU A 4 37.32 12.11 42.07
C LEU A 4 36.89 11.12 40.98
N LEU A 5 35.95 10.22 41.29
CA LEU A 5 35.43 9.24 40.32
C LEU A 5 34.31 9.81 39.44
N SER A 6 33.59 10.85 39.91
CA SER A 6 32.49 11.47 39.17
C SER A 6 32.95 12.38 38.03
N LEU A 7 34.14 12.97 38.12
CA LEU A 7 34.70 13.84 37.09
C LEU A 7 35.05 13.10 35.76
N PRO A 8 35.78 11.96 35.78
CA PRO A 8 36.06 11.22 34.55
C PRO A 8 34.79 10.59 33.96
N LEU A 9 33.84 10.17 34.81
CA LEU A 9 32.54 9.66 34.39
C LEU A 9 31.76 10.75 33.62
N ALA A 10 31.64 11.96 34.17
CA ALA A 10 30.96 13.07 33.50
C ALA A 10 31.65 13.45 32.16
N CYS A 11 32.98 13.37 32.09
CA CYS A 11 33.74 13.65 30.87
C CYS A 11 33.50 12.60 29.78
N MET A 12 33.41 11.32 30.15
CA MET A 12 33.06 10.24 29.22
C MET A 12 31.62 10.39 28.69
N LEU A 13 30.65 10.71 29.54
CA LEU A 13 29.27 10.96 29.08
C LEU A 13 29.15 12.19 28.17
N ALA A 14 29.94 13.24 28.40
CA ALA A 14 29.95 14.44 27.56
C ALA A 14 30.46 14.15 26.14
N SER A 15 31.42 13.23 25.98
CA SER A 15 31.97 12.87 24.66
C SER A 15 30.96 12.16 23.73
N CYS A 16 29.97 11.47 24.30
CA CYS A 16 28.89 10.83 23.52
C CYS A 16 27.83 11.84 23.04
N ALA A 17 27.64 12.94 23.77
CA ALA A 17 26.62 13.94 23.47
C ALA A 17 27.13 15.07 22.56
N LEU A 18 28.43 15.36 22.57
CA LEU A 18 29.05 16.39 21.72
C LEU A 18 29.62 15.78 20.44
N GLN A 19 28.75 15.31 19.55
CA GLN A 19 29.14 15.13 18.15
C GLN A 19 29.21 16.52 17.49
N LEU A 20 30.33 17.20 17.68
CA LEU A 20 30.59 18.55 17.15
C LEU A 20 30.77 18.56 15.62
N THR A 21 30.97 17.38 15.03
CA THR A 21 31.13 17.22 13.58
C THR A 21 29.89 16.48 13.05
N PRO A 22 29.10 17.08 12.16
CA PRO A 22 28.03 16.35 11.48
C PRO A 22 28.64 15.13 10.79
N THR A 23 28.10 13.94 11.07
CA THR A 23 28.58 12.67 10.51
C THR A 23 28.14 12.50 9.05
N THR A 24 27.16 13.30 8.61
CA THR A 24 26.54 13.23 7.30
C THR A 24 26.40 14.61 6.63
N PRO A 25 27.46 15.45 6.59
CA PRO A 25 27.34 16.87 6.21
C PRO A 25 26.86 17.10 4.78
N ARG A 26 27.12 16.14 3.88
CA ARG A 26 26.61 16.16 2.50
C ARG A 26 25.15 15.74 2.43
N TRP A 27 24.77 14.67 3.15
CA TRP A 27 23.40 14.19 3.16
C TRP A 27 22.46 15.19 3.82
N ASP A 28 22.86 15.79 4.94
CA ASP A 28 22.05 16.78 5.65
C ASP A 28 21.80 18.02 4.80
N ARG A 29 22.82 18.43 4.02
CA ARG A 29 22.72 19.54 3.07
C ARG A 29 21.78 19.23 1.90
N ASP A 30 21.86 18.02 1.35
CA ASP A 30 21.17 17.66 0.12
C ASP A 30 19.81 16.96 0.36
N PHE A 31 19.48 16.63 1.61
CA PHE A 31 18.31 15.82 1.99
C PHE A 31 17.00 16.33 1.36
N GLY A 32 16.76 17.64 1.44
CA GLY A 32 15.56 18.26 0.88
C GLY A 32 15.46 18.18 -0.64
N ILE A 33 16.60 18.23 -1.35
CA ILE A 33 16.64 18.08 -2.82
C ILE A 33 16.44 16.62 -3.19
N VAL A 34 17.19 15.71 -2.56
CA VAL A 34 17.12 14.27 -2.85
C VAL A 34 15.71 13.74 -2.61
N THR A 35 15.06 14.10 -1.50
CA THR A 35 13.68 13.66 -1.22
C THR A 35 12.68 14.13 -2.27
N ARG A 36 12.78 15.39 -2.73
CA ARG A 36 11.91 15.93 -3.79
C ARG A 36 12.15 15.27 -5.14
N VAL A 37 13.41 15.00 -5.48
CA VAL A 37 13.79 14.30 -6.72
C VAL A 37 13.27 12.86 -6.69
N THR A 38 13.47 12.14 -5.60
CA THR A 38 12.95 10.78 -5.42
C THR A 38 11.42 10.75 -5.53
N LEU A 39 10.72 11.70 -4.91
CA LEU A 39 9.27 11.80 -5.04
C LEU A 39 8.84 12.08 -6.49
N ALA A 40 9.52 12.97 -7.19
CA ALA A 40 9.23 13.24 -8.60
C ALA A 40 9.45 12.02 -9.49
N GLN A 41 10.45 11.18 -9.18
CA GLN A 41 10.71 9.91 -9.87
C GLN A 41 9.67 8.83 -9.59
N GLN A 42 8.95 8.92 -8.46
CA GLN A 42 7.85 8.00 -8.13
C GLN A 42 6.55 8.33 -8.89
N ALA A 43 6.42 9.54 -9.43
CA ALA A 43 5.28 9.92 -10.25
C ALA A 43 5.46 9.39 -11.68
N VAL A 44 4.63 8.40 -12.06
CA VAL A 44 4.62 7.81 -13.41
C VAL A 44 4.23 8.84 -14.47
N ASP A 45 3.32 9.74 -14.14
CA ASP A 45 2.87 10.83 -15.01
C ASP A 45 2.57 12.07 -14.15
N ALA A 46 3.38 13.12 -14.31
CA ALA A 46 3.26 14.37 -13.58
C ALA A 46 2.07 15.23 -14.05
N ASP A 47 1.59 15.04 -15.28
CA ASP A 47 0.46 15.76 -15.86
C ASP A 47 -0.86 14.97 -15.77
N ALA A 48 -0.87 13.81 -15.11
CA ALA A 48 -2.06 12.97 -14.97
C ALA A 48 -3.29 13.72 -14.44
N GLY A 49 -3.12 14.69 -13.53
CA GLY A 49 -4.21 15.52 -13.00
C GLY A 49 -4.81 16.51 -14.01
N ARG A 50 -4.10 16.80 -15.11
CA ARG A 50 -4.57 17.61 -16.24
C ARG A 50 -5.18 16.76 -17.35
N ASN A 51 -5.08 15.44 -17.26
CA ASN A 51 -5.68 14.55 -18.21
C ASN A 51 -7.21 14.69 -18.16
N ARG A 52 -7.77 15.26 -19.23
CA ARG A 52 -9.22 15.43 -19.41
C ARG A 52 -9.83 14.29 -20.22
N ASP A 53 -9.01 13.38 -20.74
CA ASP A 53 -9.51 12.14 -21.33
C ASP A 53 -10.25 11.37 -20.22
N PRO A 54 -11.55 11.09 -20.37
CA PRO A 54 -12.22 10.18 -19.46
C PRO A 54 -11.39 8.91 -19.42
N ALA A 55 -10.92 8.50 -18.24
CA ALA A 55 -10.10 7.31 -18.09
C ALA A 55 -10.67 6.21 -18.98
N ALA A 56 -9.87 5.69 -19.93
CA ALA A 56 -10.28 4.68 -20.91
C ALA A 56 -10.70 3.33 -20.28
N GLY A 57 -10.90 3.32 -18.96
CA GLY A 57 -11.45 2.23 -18.20
C GLY A 57 -12.97 2.10 -18.31
N MET A 58 -13.50 1.31 -17.40
CA MET A 58 -14.88 0.89 -17.42
C MET A 58 -15.81 2.04 -16.98
N ASN A 59 -16.80 2.39 -17.81
CA ASN A 59 -17.83 3.34 -17.39
C ASN A 59 -18.63 2.81 -16.19
N GLY A 60 -19.25 3.69 -15.40
CA GLY A 60 -19.91 3.32 -14.15
C GLY A 60 -21.01 2.25 -14.31
N ARG A 61 -21.76 2.26 -15.42
CA ARG A 61 -22.78 1.22 -15.70
C ARG A 61 -22.14 -0.14 -15.99
N ALA A 62 -21.08 -0.16 -16.80
CA ALA A 62 -20.33 -1.37 -17.08
C ALA A 62 -19.67 -1.91 -15.81
N ALA A 63 -19.14 -1.05 -14.94
CA ALA A 63 -18.57 -1.43 -13.65
C ALA A 63 -19.61 -2.05 -12.72
N HIS A 64 -20.80 -1.44 -12.63
CA HIS A 64 -21.91 -1.99 -11.86
C HIS A 64 -22.33 -3.37 -12.38
N ALA A 65 -22.52 -3.52 -13.69
CA ALA A 65 -22.92 -4.78 -14.31
C ALA A 65 -21.86 -5.88 -14.13
N ALA A 66 -20.57 -5.54 -14.22
CA ALA A 66 -19.48 -6.47 -13.94
C ALA A 66 -19.52 -6.95 -12.48
N TYR A 67 -19.73 -6.02 -11.55
CA TYR A 67 -19.83 -6.33 -10.12
C TYR A 67 -21.04 -7.22 -9.79
N GLU A 68 -22.22 -6.95 -10.35
CA GLU A 68 -23.40 -7.79 -10.15
C GLU A 68 -23.19 -9.22 -10.68
N ARG A 69 -22.58 -9.37 -11.86
CA ARG A 69 -22.27 -10.69 -12.42
C ARG A 69 -21.30 -11.45 -11.54
N TYR A 70 -20.28 -10.78 -11.03
CA TYR A 70 -19.33 -11.37 -10.10
C TYR A 70 -20.02 -11.85 -8.82
N GLN A 71 -20.87 -11.02 -8.21
CA GLN A 71 -21.61 -11.43 -7.01
C GLN A 71 -22.53 -12.62 -7.29
N LYS A 72 -23.26 -12.60 -8.40
CA LYS A 72 -24.17 -13.69 -8.77
C LYS A 72 -23.43 -15.02 -9.02
N ALA A 73 -22.26 -14.96 -9.64
CA ALA A 73 -21.45 -16.15 -9.92
C ALA A 73 -20.84 -16.79 -8.66
N ASN A 74 -20.62 -15.98 -7.61
CA ASN A 74 -20.07 -16.43 -6.33
C ASN A 74 -21.14 -16.59 -5.24
N SER A 75 -22.41 -16.38 -5.56
CA SER A 75 -23.53 -16.67 -4.67
C SER A 75 -23.85 -18.16 -4.73
N GLU A 76 -24.36 -18.71 -3.62
CA GLU A 76 -24.81 -20.10 -3.52
C GLU A 76 -25.69 -20.48 -4.73
N PRO A 77 -25.41 -21.59 -5.43
CA PRO A 77 -26.26 -22.03 -6.53
C PRO A 77 -27.71 -22.17 -6.07
N PRO A 78 -28.70 -21.68 -6.84
CA PRO A 78 -30.10 -21.92 -6.50
C PRO A 78 -30.33 -23.43 -6.41
N ALA A 79 -31.09 -23.86 -5.40
CA ALA A 79 -31.43 -25.25 -5.19
C ALA A 79 -31.90 -25.86 -6.52
N GLN A 80 -31.19 -26.89 -6.99
CA GLN A 80 -31.55 -27.59 -8.21
C GLN A 80 -32.98 -28.12 -8.05
N PRO A 81 -33.92 -27.80 -8.95
CA PRO A 81 -35.23 -28.41 -8.91
C PRO A 81 -35.06 -29.92 -8.98
N SER A 82 -35.81 -30.63 -8.14
CA SER A 82 -35.75 -32.09 -7.97
C SER A 82 -35.60 -32.78 -9.32
N ALA A 83 -34.51 -33.56 -9.49
CA ALA A 83 -34.31 -34.34 -10.70
C ALA A 83 -35.57 -35.17 -10.97
N PHE A 84 -36.19 -34.98 -12.14
CA PHE A 84 -37.40 -35.69 -12.52
C PHE A 84 -37.03 -37.15 -12.81
N THR A 85 -37.14 -38.01 -11.81
CA THR A 85 -36.95 -39.46 -12.00
C THR A 85 -38.17 -40.00 -12.73
N ILE A 86 -38.08 -40.13 -14.06
CA ILE A 86 -39.09 -40.83 -14.87
C ILE A 86 -38.91 -42.33 -14.60
N GLY A 87 -39.74 -42.88 -13.71
CA GLY A 87 -39.81 -44.31 -13.48
C GLY A 87 -40.54 -45.01 -14.63
N VAL A 88 -39.85 -45.87 -15.37
CA VAL A 88 -40.49 -46.94 -16.15
C VAL A 88 -40.94 -48.01 -15.17
N SER A 89 -42.20 -47.94 -14.70
CA SER A 89 -42.87 -49.13 -14.16
C SER A 89 -43.54 -49.84 -15.32
N GLY A 90 -42.88 -50.89 -15.81
CA GLY A 90 -43.38 -51.74 -16.89
C GLY A 90 -44.72 -52.38 -16.55
N THR A 91 -45.58 -52.41 -17.56
CA THR A 91 -46.85 -53.14 -17.60
C THR A 91 -46.66 -54.63 -17.33
N LYS A 92 -47.53 -55.22 -16.51
CA LYS A 92 -47.90 -56.63 -16.61
C LYS A 92 -49.39 -56.79 -16.31
#